data_AF-A0A2A2GDP8-F1
#
_entry.id   AF-A0A2A2GDP8-F1
#
_cell.length_a   1.000
_cell.length_b   1.000
_cell.length_c   1.000
_cell.angle_alpha   90.00
_cell.angle_beta   90.00
_cell.angle_gamma   90.00
#
_symmetry.space_group_name_H-M   'P 1'
#
loop_
_entity.id
_entity.type
_entity.pdbx_description
1 polymer ?
#
loop_
_entity_poly.entity_id
_entity_poly.type
_entity_poly.pdbx_seq_one_letter_code
_entity_poly.pdbx_strand_id
1 'polypeptide(L)'
;MFKQNMSEKGAGLITYADLAELLGYDRRAGVTLGGPLGYIHRFCEQNDLPHLNAVVVSQETGIASWDEMFPDRARHLQEQKRVKKFDWFTVRTPSAGTFKKYPAA
;
A
#
# COMPACT_ATOMS: atom_id res chain seq x y z
N MET A 1 2.87 -12.80 5.74
CA MET A 1 4.19 -12.41 5.22
C MET A 1 4.38 -10.88 5.26
N PHE A 2 4.20 -10.24 6.43
CA PHE A 2 4.46 -8.80 6.68
C PHE A 2 5.21 -8.61 8.01
N LYS A 3 5.92 -9.65 8.47
CA LYS A 3 6.57 -9.67 9.79
C LYS A 3 8.04 -9.25 9.74
N GLN A 4 8.60 -8.98 8.57
CA GLN A 4 9.95 -8.45 8.43
C GLN A 4 9.90 -6.92 8.55
N ASN A 5 10.87 -6.36 9.27
CA ASN A 5 11.10 -4.91 9.27
C ASN A 5 11.73 -4.57 7.92
N MET A 6 10.90 -4.16 6.95
CA MET A 6 11.38 -3.67 5.65
C MET A 6 11.70 -2.17 5.68
N SER A 7 11.43 -1.51 6.81
CA SER A 7 11.80 -0.13 7.09
C SER A 7 12.00 0.07 8.60
N GLU A 8 12.65 1.17 8.96
CA GLU A 8 12.79 1.63 10.36
C GLU A 8 11.43 1.99 11.01
N LYS A 9 10.33 2.02 10.25
CA LYS A 9 8.98 2.37 10.73
C LYS A 9 8.27 1.20 11.43
N GLY A 10 8.90 0.04 11.51
CA GLY A 10 8.43 -1.12 12.27
C GLY A 10 7.76 -2.19 11.41
N ALA A 11 7.46 -3.33 12.03
CA ALA A 11 7.11 -4.55 11.33
C ALA A 11 5.84 -4.38 10.47
N GLY A 12 5.95 -4.76 9.20
CA GLY A 12 4.85 -4.73 8.25
C GLY A 12 4.48 -3.35 7.73
N LEU A 13 5.41 -2.39 7.80
CA LEU A 13 5.38 -1.13 7.06
C LEU A 13 6.60 -1.04 6.13
N ILE A 14 6.41 -0.39 4.99
CA ILE A 14 7.46 -0.16 3.99
C ILE A 14 7.39 1.29 3.52
N THR A 15 8.52 1.95 3.30
CA THR A 15 8.49 3.30 2.74
C THR A 15 8.36 3.25 1.21
N TYR A 16 7.95 4.34 0.57
CA TYR A 16 7.95 4.44 -0.89
C TYR A 16 9.34 4.17 -1.50
N ALA A 17 10.39 4.63 -0.84
CA ALA A 17 11.77 4.42 -1.28
C ALA A 17 12.16 2.93 -1.17
N ASP A 18 11.86 2.30 -0.04
CA ASP A 18 12.16 0.88 0.17
C ASP A 18 11.32 -0.01 -0.75
N LEU A 19 10.07 0.39 -1.06
CA LEU A 19 9.24 -0.31 -2.04
C LEU A 19 9.80 -0.20 -3.45
N ALA A 20 10.31 0.98 -3.85
CA ALA A 20 10.96 1.14 -5.15
C ALA A 20 12.19 0.23 -5.28
N GLU A 21 13.03 0.20 -4.24
CA GLU A 21 14.20 -0.68 -4.17
C GLU A 21 13.83 -2.16 -4.22
N LEU A 22 12.77 -2.57 -3.49
CA LEU A 22 12.25 -3.93 -3.52
C LEU A 22 11.77 -4.35 -4.92
N LEU A 23 11.25 -3.41 -5.69
CA LEU A 23 10.82 -3.61 -7.07
C LEU A 23 11.98 -3.58 -8.08
N GLY A 24 13.22 -3.37 -7.63
CA GLY A 24 14.42 -3.33 -8.47
C GLY A 24 14.70 -1.95 -9.10
N TYR A 25 14.06 -0.89 -8.61
CA TYR A 25 14.29 0.48 -9.05
C TYR A 25 15.21 1.24 -8.07
N ASP A 26 15.72 2.40 -8.51
CA ASP A 26 16.39 3.34 -7.61
C ASP A 26 15.39 3.85 -6.54
N ARG A 27 15.86 4.05 -5.30
CA ARG A 27 15.05 4.54 -4.18
C ARG A 27 14.30 5.84 -4.49
N ARG A 28 14.87 6.72 -5.33
CA ARG A 28 14.25 7.99 -5.77
C ARG A 28 13.00 7.76 -6.64
N ALA A 29 12.88 6.60 -7.29
CA ALA A 29 11.70 6.22 -8.05
C ALA A 29 10.45 6.02 -7.17
N GLY A 30 10.59 6.02 -5.83
CA GLY A 30 9.43 5.97 -4.92
C GLY A 30 8.36 7.03 -5.19
N VAL A 31 8.76 8.21 -5.71
CA VAL A 31 7.82 9.29 -6.07
C VAL A 31 6.85 8.91 -7.20
N THR A 32 7.20 7.94 -8.05
CA THR A 32 6.36 7.51 -9.18
C THR A 32 5.37 6.41 -8.80
N LEU A 33 5.42 5.89 -7.57
CA LEU A 33 4.58 4.77 -7.14
C LEU A 33 3.13 5.17 -6.84
N GLY A 34 2.83 6.48 -6.82
CA GLY A 34 1.48 6.98 -6.54
C GLY A 34 0.40 6.41 -7.43
N GLY A 35 0.60 6.46 -8.76
CA GLY A 35 -0.35 5.90 -9.74
C GLY A 35 -0.62 4.41 -9.51
N PRO A 36 0.41 3.53 -9.54
CA PRO A 36 0.26 2.11 -9.23
C PRO A 36 -0.44 1.81 -7.90
N LEU A 37 -0.12 2.54 -6.83
CA LEU A 37 -0.76 2.37 -5.52
C LEU A 37 -2.23 2.82 -5.53
N GLY A 38 -2.59 3.79 -6.37
CA GLY A 38 -3.98 4.18 -6.61
C GLY A 38 -4.82 3.07 -7.24
N TYR A 39 -4.28 2.33 -8.21
CA TYR A 39 -4.96 1.16 -8.77
C TYR A 39 -5.20 0.07 -7.71
N ILE A 40 -4.20 -0.18 -6.85
CA ILE A 40 -4.32 -1.15 -5.75
C ILE A 40 -5.38 -0.69 -4.75
N HIS A 41 -5.39 0.60 -4.40
CA HIS A 41 -6.38 1.17 -3.50
C HIS A 41 -7.81 0.95 -4.01
N ARG A 42 -8.09 1.33 -5.27
CA ARG A 42 -9.41 1.17 -5.90
C ARG A 42 -9.81 -0.30 -6.04
N PHE A 43 -8.86 -1.17 -6.38
CA PHE A 43 -9.11 -2.60 -6.44
C PHE A 43 -9.54 -3.14 -5.07
N CYS A 44 -8.83 -2.76 -4.00
CA CYS A 44 -9.18 -3.19 -2.64
C CYS A 44 -10.55 -2.65 -2.23
N GLU A 45 -10.81 -1.35 -2.44
CA GLU A 45 -12.06 -0.68 -2.11
C GLU A 45 -13.28 -1.38 -2.74
N GLN A 46 -13.23 -1.63 -4.05
CA GLN A 46 -14.35 -2.21 -4.79
C GLN A 46 -14.56 -3.72 -4.54
N ASN A 47 -13.58 -4.39 -3.94
CA ASN A 47 -13.67 -5.82 -3.60
C ASN A 47 -13.81 -6.07 -2.08
N ASP A 48 -14.08 -5.01 -1.29
CA ASP A 48 -14.16 -5.06 0.17
C ASP A 48 -12.93 -5.70 0.84
N LEU A 49 -11.76 -5.48 0.23
CA LEU A 49 -10.48 -5.92 0.77
C LEU A 49 -9.87 -4.79 1.62
N PRO A 50 -9.09 -5.11 2.66
CA PRO A 50 -8.28 -4.12 3.34
C PRO A 50 -7.38 -3.38 2.36
N HIS A 51 -7.29 -2.06 2.47
CA HIS A 51 -6.52 -1.23 1.54
C HIS A 51 -5.02 -1.51 1.67
N LEU A 52 -4.49 -2.36 0.81
CA LEU A 52 -3.11 -2.84 0.91
C LEU A 52 -2.09 -1.70 0.84
N ASN A 53 -2.39 -0.62 0.11
CA ASN A 53 -1.55 0.57 0.04
C ASN A 53 -1.36 1.28 1.39
N ALA A 54 -2.17 1.01 2.42
CA ALA A 54 -2.03 1.60 3.76
C ALA A 54 -0.70 1.25 4.46
N VAL A 55 -0.01 0.17 4.06
CA VAL A 55 1.30 -0.19 4.63
C VAL A 55 2.47 0.51 3.95
N VAL A 56 2.23 1.23 2.85
CA VAL A 56 3.23 2.04 2.16
C VAL A 56 3.17 3.46 2.68
N VAL A 57 4.22 3.89 3.38
CA VAL A 57 4.19 5.13 4.17
C VAL A 57 5.30 6.10 3.78
N SER A 58 5.08 7.38 4.05
CA SER A 58 6.15 8.39 4.01
C SER A 58 7.19 8.10 5.09
N GLN A 59 8.46 8.29 4.75
CA GLN A 59 9.56 8.15 5.71
C GLN A 59 9.53 9.24 6.79
N GLU A 60 8.98 10.41 6.53
CA GLU A 60 8.92 11.50 7.52
C GLU A 60 7.75 11.29 8.48
N THR A 61 6.55 11.10 7.94
CA THR A 61 5.31 11.12 8.74
C THR A 61 4.87 9.74 9.23
N GLY A 62 5.33 8.66 8.59
CA GLY A 62 4.83 7.30 8.84
C GLY A 62 3.37 7.08 8.43
N ILE A 63 2.82 8.01 7.64
CA ILE A 63 1.47 7.97 7.07
C ILE A 63 1.60 7.81 5.56
N ALA A 64 0.67 7.09 4.92
CA ALA A 64 0.60 7.05 3.46
C ALA A 64 0.41 8.49 2.95
N SER A 65 1.30 8.96 2.07
CA SER A 65 1.38 10.37 1.68
C SER A 65 0.28 10.81 0.70
N TRP A 66 -0.63 9.90 0.36
CA TRP A 66 -1.77 10.17 -0.51
C TRP A 66 -2.96 10.57 0.36
N ASP A 67 -3.01 11.87 0.69
CA ASP A 67 -3.92 12.50 1.65
C ASP A 67 -5.42 12.31 1.33
N GLU A 68 -5.79 11.86 0.14
CA GLU A 68 -7.18 11.64 -0.26
C GLU A 68 -7.64 10.17 -0.19
N MET A 69 -6.75 9.21 0.10
CA MET A 69 -7.10 7.79 0.14
C MET A 69 -7.69 7.34 1.48
N PHE A 70 -7.39 8.06 2.55
CA PHE A 70 -7.91 7.79 3.89
C PHE A 70 -8.45 9.10 4.47
N PRO A 71 -9.68 9.11 5.02
CA PRO A 71 -10.32 10.35 5.46
C PRO A 71 -9.65 11.00 6.67
N ASP A 72 -8.90 10.23 7.47
CA ASP A 72 -8.11 10.72 8.60
C ASP A 72 -7.03 9.71 9.03
N ARG A 73 -6.13 10.16 9.92
CA ARG A 73 -5.05 9.35 10.49
C ARG A 73 -5.55 8.13 11.25
N ALA A 74 -6.65 8.23 12.00
CA ALA A 74 -7.18 7.13 12.79
C ALA A 74 -7.69 6.00 11.88
N ARG A 75 -8.36 6.35 10.79
CA ARG A 75 -8.80 5.43 9.74
C ARG A 75 -7.62 4.79 9.03
N HIS A 76 -6.61 5.56 8.66
CA HIS A 76 -5.39 5.00 8.08
C HIS A 76 -4.73 3.95 9.01
N LEU A 77 -4.57 4.25 10.31
CA LEU A 77 -4.02 3.30 11.28
C LEU A 77 -4.91 2.07 11.50
N GLN A 78 -6.23 2.24 11.39
CA GLN A 78 -7.18 1.12 11.43
C GLN A 78 -7.00 0.21 10.21
N GLU A 79 -6.84 0.77 9.03
CA GLU A 79 -6.59 0.02 7.79
C GLU A 79 -5.25 -0.74 7.84
N GLN A 80 -4.19 -0.12 8.35
CA GLN A 80 -2.92 -0.82 8.58
C GLN A 80 -3.08 -2.06 9.46
N LYS A 81 -3.89 -1.97 10.53
CA LYS A 81 -4.19 -3.12 11.39
C LYS A 81 -5.00 -4.18 10.66
N ARG A 82 -5.97 -3.78 9.81
CA ARG A 82 -6.75 -4.72 8.98
C ARG A 82 -5.84 -5.47 8.01
N VAL A 83 -4.99 -4.76 7.27
CA VAL A 83 -4.03 -5.35 6.31
C VAL A 83 -3.13 -6.37 7.00
N LYS A 84 -2.60 -6.05 8.19
CA LYS A 84 -1.71 -6.97 8.93
C LYS A 84 -2.41 -8.22 9.46
N LYS A 85 -3.71 -8.15 9.73
CA LYS A 85 -4.51 -9.27 10.26
C LYS A 85 -5.15 -10.12 9.16
N PHE A 86 -5.33 -9.55 7.98
CA PHE A 86 -6.01 -10.21 6.87
C PHE A 86 -5.18 -11.37 6.32
N ASP A 87 -5.85 -12.48 6.00
CA ASP A 87 -5.21 -13.63 5.40
C ASP A 87 -5.10 -13.46 3.88
N TRP A 88 -4.00 -12.86 3.45
CA TRP A 88 -3.73 -12.59 2.04
C TRP A 88 -3.59 -13.86 1.18
N PHE A 89 -3.36 -15.04 1.77
CA PHE A 89 -3.28 -16.29 0.99
C PHE A 89 -4.65 -16.76 0.49
N THR A 90 -5.74 -16.20 1.02
CA THR A 90 -7.11 -16.45 0.54
C THR A 90 -7.47 -15.64 -0.70
N VAL A 91 -6.67 -14.63 -1.05
CA VAL A 91 -6.93 -13.73 -2.17
C VAL A 91 -5.92 -14.00 -3.29
N ARG A 92 -6.43 -14.29 -4.48
CA ARG A 92 -5.57 -14.44 -5.66
C ARG A 92 -5.00 -13.09 -6.08
N THR A 93 -3.69 -13.05 -6.35
CA THR A 93 -3.03 -11.86 -6.89
C THR A 93 -3.68 -11.44 -8.21
N PRO A 94 -4.11 -10.17 -8.35
CA PRO A 94 -4.71 -9.68 -9.58
C PRO A 94 -3.69 -9.69 -10.73
N SER A 95 -4.18 -9.92 -11.94
CA SER A 95 -3.37 -9.75 -13.16
C SER A 95 -3.33 -8.27 -13.56
N ALA A 96 -2.37 -7.89 -14.41
CA ALA A 96 -2.34 -6.53 -14.96
C ALA A 96 -3.66 -6.17 -15.69
N GLY A 97 -4.30 -7.15 -16.34
CA GLY A 97 -5.60 -6.96 -17.00
C GLY A 97 -6.75 -6.71 -16.03
N THR A 98 -6.65 -7.15 -14.77
CA THR A 98 -7.66 -6.93 -13.73
C THR A 98 -7.78 -5.45 -13.41
N PHE A 99 -6.66 -4.73 -13.30
CA PHE A 99 -6.64 -3.30 -12.96
C PHE A 99 -7.27 -2.39 -14.02
N LYS A 100 -7.43 -2.85 -15.27
CA LYS A 100 -8.16 -2.10 -16.31
C LYS A 100 -9.62 -1.82 -15.93
N LYS A 101 -10.20 -2.60 -15.02
CA LYS A 101 -11.56 -2.41 -14.51
C LYS A 101 -11.64 -1.42 -13.34
N TYR A 102 -10.49 -0.98 -12.82
CA TYR A 102 -10.35 -0.18 -11.60
C TYR A 102 -9.43 1.02 -11.86
N PRO A 103 -9.81 1.97 -12.73
CA PRO A 103 -8.96 3.11 -13.05
C PRO A 103 -8.62 3.92 -11.80
N ALA A 104 -7.34 4.27 -11.63
CA ALA A 104 -6.95 5.31 -10.68
C ALA A 104 -7.57 6.65 -11.14
N ALA A 105 -8.18 7.38 -10.21
CA ALA A 105 -8.78 8.69 -10.47
C ALA A 105 -7.71 9.77 -10.62
#